data_AF-A0A0R1VZA6-F1
#
_entry.id   AF-A0A0R1VZA6-F1
#
_cell.length_a   1.000
_cell.length_b   1.000
_cell.length_c   1.000
_cell.angle_alpha   90.00
_cell.angle_beta   90.00
_cell.angle_gamma   90.00
#
_symmetry.space_group_name_H-M   'P 1'
#
loop_
_entity.id
_entity.type
_entity.pdbx_description
1 polymer ?
#
loop_
_entity_poly.entity_id
_entity_poly.type
_entity_poly.pdbx_seq_one_letter_code
_entity_poly.pdbx_strand_id
1 'polypeptide(L)' 'MISNEQRAHDIALALTSAKAKDEKPIEAYHTYVNYLLPILREIDRDFPNGIKEHLDPKK' A
#
# COMPACT_ATOMS: atom_id res chain seq x y z
N MET A 1 -6.25 13.54 -4.44
CA MET A 1 -5.47 12.95 -3.33
C MET A 1 -5.76 11.46 -3.34
N ILE A 2 -4.76 10.63 -3.60
CA ILE A 2 -4.92 9.17 -3.51
C ILE A 2 -5.11 8.83 -2.02
N SER A 3 -6.12 7.99 -1.71
CA SER A 3 -6.41 7.59 -0.33
C SER A 3 -5.29 6.70 0.23
N ASN A 4 -5.22 6.59 1.56
CA ASN A 4 -4.22 5.73 2.20
C ASN A 4 -4.42 4.26 1.83
N GLU A 5 -5.68 3.82 1.67
CA GLU A 5 -6.04 2.48 1.23
C GLU A 5 -5.52 2.20 -0.18
N GLN A 6 -5.70 3.14 -1.10
CA GLN A 6 -5.21 2.96 -2.47
C GLN A 6 -3.67 2.93 -2.51
N ARG A 7 -2.99 3.77 -1.73
CA ARG A 7 -1.52 3.72 -1.63
C ARG A 7 -1.04 2.40 -1.04
N ALA A 8 -1.66 1.95 0.05
CA ALA A 8 -1.30 0.69 0.69
C ALA A 8 -1.55 -0.49 -0.26
N HIS A 9 -2.65 -0.47 -1.02
CA HIS A 9 -2.95 -1.45 -2.06
C HIS A 9 -1.85 -1.52 -3.13
N ASP A 10 -1.47 -0.38 -3.71
CA ASP A 10 -0.47 -0.33 -4.78
C ASP A 10 0.90 -0.84 -4.30
N ILE A 11 1.31 -0.48 -3.08
CA ILE A 11 2.56 -0.96 -2.48
C ILE A 11 2.48 -2.47 -2.21
N ALA A 12 1.40 -2.95 -1.61
CA ALA A 12 1.21 -4.37 -1.31
C ALA A 12 1.21 -5.21 -2.59
N LEU A 13 0.56 -4.74 -3.65
CA LEU A 13 0.53 -5.42 -4.94
C LEU A 13 1.93 -5.50 -5.57
N ALA A 14 2.72 -4.43 -5.50
CA ALA A 14 4.09 -4.42 -6.00
C ALA A 14 5.00 -5.40 -5.24
N LEU A 15 4.88 -5.44 -3.91
CA LEU A 15 5.64 -6.36 -3.06
C LEU A 15 5.24 -7.82 -3.29
N THR A 16 3.95 -8.11 -3.37
CA THR A 16 3.45 -9.45 -3.69
C THR A 16 3.92 -9.87 -5.08
N SER A 17 3.80 -9.01 -6.09
CA SER A 17 4.23 -9.34 -7.47
C SER A 17 5.73 -9.62 -7.58
N ALA A 18 6.57 -8.98 -6.76
CA ALA A 18 8.00 -9.26 -6.69
C ALA A 18 8.33 -10.62 -6.04
N LYS A 19 7.42 -11.17 -5.23
CA LYS A 19 7.60 -12.42 -4.46
C LYS A 19 6.86 -13.62 -5.04
N ALA A 20 5.70 -13.40 -5.66
CA ALA A 20 4.72 -14.42 -6.01
C ALA A 20 5.10 -15.30 -7.21
N LYS A 21 6.37 -15.30 -7.64
CA LYS A 21 6.80 -16.19 -8.72
C LYS A 21 6.67 -17.62 -8.21
N ASP A 22 5.76 -18.37 -8.82
CA ASP A 22 5.42 -19.76 -8.50
C ASP A 22 4.57 -19.98 -7.23
N GLU A 23 4.00 -18.93 -6.61
CA GLU A 23 3.05 -19.08 -5.50
C GLU A 23 1.66 -19.53 -5.99
N LYS A 24 0.98 -20.38 -5.20
CA LYS A 24 -0.43 -20.69 -5.47
C LYS A 24 -1.30 -19.45 -5.25
N PRO A 25 -2.44 -19.28 -5.96
CA PRO A 25 -3.28 -18.10 -5.82
C PRO A 25 -3.70 -17.74 -4.38
N ILE A 26 -3.98 -18.74 -3.54
CA ILE A 26 -4.33 -18.54 -2.13
C ILE A 26 -3.12 -18.08 -1.29
N GLU A 27 -1.93 -18.60 -1.58
CA GLU A 27 -0.71 -18.21 -0.90
C GLU A 27 -0.36 -16.76 -1.26
N ALA A 28 -0.46 -16.39 -2.54
CA ALA A 28 -0.28 -15.02 -3.01
C ALA A 28 -1.28 -14.05 -2.38
N TYR A 29 -2.53 -14.47 -2.17
CA TYR A 29 -3.53 -13.67 -1.46
C TYR A 29 -3.15 -13.45 0.01
N HIS A 30 -2.71 -14.49 0.72
CA HIS A 30 -2.23 -14.35 2.10
C HIS A 30 -1.01 -13.43 2.17
N THR A 31 -0.04 -13.59 1.27
CA THR A 31 1.13 -12.71 1.13
C THR A 31 0.70 -11.25 0.94
N TYR A 32 -0.25 -11.01 0.03
CA TYR A 32 -0.83 -9.68 -0.21
C TYR A 32 -1.47 -9.08 1.05
N VAL A 33 -2.35 -9.81 1.75
CA VAL A 33 -3.01 -9.30 2.97
C VAL A 33 -1.98 -9.01 4.07
N ASN A 34 -0.97 -9.86 4.21
CA ASN A 34 0.11 -9.68 5.18
C ASN A 34 0.98 -8.46 4.88
N TYR A 35 1.09 -8.03 3.62
CA TYR A 35 1.69 -6.74 3.28
C TYR A 35 0.73 -5.58 3.48
N LEU A 36 -0.52 -5.70 3.02
CA LEU A 36 -1.51 -4.63 3.01
C LEU A 36 -1.80 -4.08 4.41
N LEU A 37 -2.13 -4.94 5.37
CA LEU A 37 -2.63 -4.49 6.68
C LEU A 37 -1.57 -3.71 7.49
N PRO A 38 -0.30 -4.16 7.58
CA PRO A 38 0.74 -3.37 8.24
C PRO A 38 1.00 -2.02 7.54
N ILE A 39 1.07 -2.01 6.20
CA ILE A 39 1.32 -0.79 5.43
C ILE A 39 0.20 0.23 5.67
N LEU A 40 -1.06 -0.20 5.55
CA LEU A 40 -2.20 0.69 5.78
C LEU A 40 -2.17 1.27 7.19
N ARG A 41 -1.91 0.44 8.20
CA ARG A 41 -1.82 0.89 9.60
C ARG A 41 -0.71 1.93 9.81
N GLU A 42 0.43 1.77 9.14
CA GLU A 42 1.53 2.72 9.22
C GLU A 42 1.20 4.04 8.52
N ILE A 43 0.65 3.98 7.31
CA ILE A 43 0.25 5.18 6.56
C ILE A 43 -0.87 5.93 7.29
N ASP A 44 -1.87 5.25 7.86
CA ASP A 44 -2.94 5.90 8.63
C ASP A 44 -2.42 6.56 9.91
N ARG A 45 -1.42 5.96 10.56
CA ARG A 45 -0.77 6.55 11.73
C ARG A 45 0.02 7.80 11.36
N ASP A 46 0.80 7.73 10.29
CA ASP A 46 1.75 8.79 9.92
C ASP A 46 1.07 9.91 9.11
N PHE A 47 -0.02 9.59 8.40
CA PHE A 47 -0.77 10.47 7.52
C PHE A 47 -2.29 10.31 7.68
N PRO A 48 -2.86 10.61 8.86
CA PRO A 48 -4.28 10.40 9.15
C PRO A 48 -5.22 11.24 8.27
N ASN A 49 -4.72 12.33 7.68
CA ASN A 49 -5.47 13.18 6.74
C ASN A 49 -5.07 12.94 5.27
N GLY A 50 -4.40 11.82 5.00
CA GLY A 50 -3.84 11.48 3.70
C GLY A 50 -2.50 12.15 3.41
N ILE A 51 -1.75 11.54 2.49
CA ILE A 51 -0.55 12.15 1.92
C ILE A 51 -1.00 13.16 0.88
N LYS A 52 -0.95 14.45 1.25
CA LYS A 52 -0.99 15.54 0.29
C LYS A 52 0.26 15.41 -0.57
N GLU A 53 0.09 15.02 -1.83
CA GLU A 53 1.13 15.27 -2.84
C GLU A 53 1.48 16.74 -2.75
N HIS A 54 2.76 17.08 -2.74
CA HIS A 54 3.25 18.45 -2.67
C HIS A 54 2.56 19.30 -3.76
N LEU A 55 1.42 19.90 -3.44
CA LEU A 55 0.88 21.04 -4.17
C LEU A 55 1.80 22.17 -3.76
N ASP A 56 2.65 22.58 -4.70
CA ASP A 56 3.72 23.56 -4.57
C ASP A 56 3.49 24.66 -3.52
N PRO A 57 4.53 25.02 -2.72
CA PRO A 57 4.46 26.17 -1.82
C PRO A 57 4.44 27.54 -2.54
N LYS A 58 4.18 27.61 -3.86
CA LYS A 58 4.13 28.87 -4.62
C LYS A 58 3.18 28.82 -5.82
N LYS A 59 1.95 29.33 -5.63
CA LYS A 59 1.50 30.58 -6.25
C LYS A 59 0.14 31.01 -5.71
#